data_AF-A0A7S3WSX3-F1
#
_entry.id   AF-A0A7S3WSX3-F1
#
_cell.length_a   1.000
_cell.length_b   1.000
_cell.length_c   1.000
_cell.angle_alpha   90.00
_cell.angle_beta   90.00
_cell.angle_gamma   90.00
#
_symmetry.space_group_name_H-M   'P 1'
#
loop_
_entity.id
_entity.type
_entity.pdbx_description
1 polymer ?
#
loop_
_entity_poly.entity_id
_entity_poly.type
_entity_poly.pdbx_seq_one_letter_code
_entity_poly.pdbx_strand_id
1 'polypeptide(L)'
;KTGLEQQGMSLSGMLGKFNGFGTVLSMKDAHKKAHPSISFISNDGSRELQFGRDVPQQGAKVLDFRNTLNAAQLRIRVQPTSIEAHLKQSPSLSWNECFHIDATDNPTKPGGFIGLSAWSGTAESGASSDLLAAV
;
A
#
# COMPACT_ATOMS: atom_id res chain seq x y z
N LYS A 1 13.89 -13.28 -13.50
CA LYS A 1 12.81 -12.33 -13.81
C LYS A 1 11.69 -13.08 -14.52
N THR A 2 10.59 -13.38 -13.85
CA THR A 2 9.54 -14.26 -14.37
C THR A 2 8.16 -13.62 -14.25
N GLY A 3 7.34 -13.79 -15.29
CA GLY A 3 5.93 -13.38 -15.33
C GLY A 3 5.73 -11.86 -15.33
N LEU A 4 5.45 -11.29 -14.16
CA LEU A 4 5.03 -9.89 -13.99
C LEU A 4 6.15 -8.90 -14.33
N GLU A 5 7.39 -9.21 -13.98
CA GLU A 5 8.54 -8.36 -14.31
C GLU A 5 8.78 -8.26 -15.82
N GLN A 6 8.43 -9.30 -16.59
CA GLN A 6 8.54 -9.27 -18.06
C GLN A 6 7.46 -8.39 -18.69
N GLN A 7 6.34 -8.18 -18.00
CA GLN A 7 5.26 -7.28 -18.40
C GLN A 7 5.46 -5.86 -17.84
N GLY A 8 6.60 -5.57 -17.20
CA GLY A 8 6.86 -4.26 -16.58
C GLY A 8 6.05 -3.99 -15.30
N MET A 9 5.41 -5.01 -14.74
CA MET A 9 4.62 -4.90 -13.51
C MET A 9 5.50 -5.10 -12.28
N SER A 10 6.27 -4.07 -11.94
CA SER A 10 7.26 -4.06 -10.86
C SER A 10 6.71 -3.70 -9.48
N LEU A 11 5.43 -3.30 -9.40
CA LEU A 11 4.82 -2.72 -8.21
C LEU A 11 3.58 -3.50 -7.76
N SER A 12 3.74 -4.77 -7.37
CA SER A 12 2.60 -5.59 -6.88
C SER A 12 1.45 -5.69 -7.90
N GLY A 13 1.79 -6.09 -9.13
CA GLY A 13 0.81 -6.29 -10.20
C GLY A 13 0.36 -5.01 -10.92
N MET A 14 0.99 -3.86 -10.65
CA MET A 14 0.86 -2.65 -11.46
C MET A 14 2.21 -2.21 -12.06
N LEU A 15 2.13 -1.36 -13.09
CA LEU A 15 3.29 -0.70 -13.68
C LEU A 15 3.95 0.24 -12.65
N GLY A 16 5.27 0.17 -12.50
CA GLY A 16 6.00 1.06 -11.59
C GLY A 16 6.13 2.48 -12.11
N LYS A 17 5.98 2.68 -13.42
CA LYS A 17 6.06 3.98 -14.12
C LYS A 17 4.68 4.56 -14.43
N PHE A 18 3.99 5.05 -13.39
CA PHE A 18 2.71 5.75 -13.52
C PHE A 18 2.87 7.26 -13.29
N ASN A 19 1.89 8.05 -13.73
CA ASN A 19 1.78 9.48 -13.41
C ASN A 19 0.54 9.70 -12.52
N GLY A 20 0.77 9.87 -11.22
CA GLY A 20 -0.29 10.00 -10.22
C GLY A 20 0.19 9.61 -8.83
N PHE A 21 -0.74 9.10 -8.02
CA PHE A 21 -0.46 8.62 -6.68
C PHE A 21 -1.20 7.31 -6.41
N GLY A 22 -0.82 6.63 -5.35
CA GLY A 22 -1.44 5.40 -4.90
C GLY A 22 -1.29 5.20 -3.40
N THR A 23 -2.04 4.21 -2.89
CA THR A 23 -1.87 3.69 -1.55
C THR A 23 -1.46 2.23 -1.66
N VAL A 24 -0.41 1.83 -0.95
CA VAL A 24 0.04 0.44 -0.93
C VAL A 24 -0.19 -0.14 0.45
N LEU A 25 -0.92 -1.26 0.46
CA LEU A 25 -1.11 -2.13 1.61
C LEU A 25 -0.09 -3.25 1.49
N SER A 26 0.94 -3.20 2.32
CA SER A 26 2.04 -4.16 2.30
C SER A 26 1.98 -5.08 3.51
N MET A 27 2.37 -6.34 3.33
CA MET A 27 2.54 -7.31 4.43
C MET A 27 3.85 -7.13 5.19
N LYS A 28 4.75 -6.29 4.66
CA LYS A 28 6.04 -5.94 5.26
C LYS A 28 6.10 -4.44 5.53
N ASP A 29 6.92 -4.01 6.50
CA ASP A 29 7.27 -2.60 6.71
C ASP A 29 8.48 -2.18 5.85
N ALA A 30 8.87 -0.91 5.94
CA ALA A 30 10.04 -0.38 5.22
C ALA A 30 11.37 -1.05 5.61
N HIS A 31 11.41 -1.72 6.77
CA HIS A 31 12.54 -2.52 7.25
C HIS A 31 12.42 -4.01 6.87
N LYS A 32 11.46 -4.36 6.01
CA LYS A 32 11.18 -5.71 5.54
C LYS A 32 10.74 -6.68 6.64
N LYS A 33 10.36 -6.17 7.81
CA LYS A 33 9.76 -7.01 8.87
C LYS A 33 8.32 -7.31 8.52
N ALA A 34 7.79 -8.44 9.00
CA ALA A 34 6.43 -8.90 8.75
C ALA A 34 5.36 -8.09 9.52
N HIS A 35 5.39 -6.76 9.36
CA HIS A 35 4.45 -5.82 9.94
C HIS A 35 3.62 -5.21 8.83
N PRO A 36 2.30 -5.47 8.79
CA PRO A 36 1.44 -4.87 7.79
C PRO A 36 1.49 -3.34 7.89
N SER A 37 1.66 -2.71 6.73
CA SER A 37 1.83 -1.27 6.65
C SER A 37 1.09 -0.66 5.48
N ILE A 38 0.73 0.60 5.65
CA ILE A 38 0.00 1.40 4.65
C ILE A 38 0.88 2.59 4.31
N SER A 39 1.24 2.73 3.03
CA SER A 39 2.08 3.83 2.54
C SER A 39 1.43 4.58 1.40
N PHE A 40 1.56 5.90 1.40
CA PHE A 40 1.37 6.72 0.23
C PHE A 40 2.52 6.51 -0.76
N ILE A 41 2.21 6.53 -2.05
CA ILE A 41 3.21 6.55 -3.12
C ILE A 41 2.79 7.56 -4.18
N SER A 42 3.76 8.23 -4.81
CA SER A 42 3.53 9.10 -5.95
C SER A 42 4.64 8.92 -6.98
N ASN A 43 4.29 9.18 -8.23
CA ASN A 43 5.22 9.14 -9.35
C ASN A 43 4.71 10.08 -10.45
N ASP A 44 5.63 10.76 -11.14
CA ASP A 44 5.33 11.66 -12.26
C ASP A 44 5.49 10.97 -13.62
N GLY A 45 5.86 9.68 -13.61
CA GLY A 45 6.14 8.86 -14.78
C GLY A 45 7.61 8.93 -15.24
N SER A 46 8.49 9.61 -14.50
CA SER A 46 9.92 9.71 -14.85
C SER A 46 10.70 8.45 -14.51
N ARG A 47 10.33 7.74 -13.44
CA ARG A 47 11.07 6.59 -12.91
C ARG A 47 10.22 5.34 -12.71
N GLU A 48 10.88 4.20 -12.62
CA GLU A 48 10.27 2.91 -12.31
C GLU A 48 10.30 2.66 -10.79
N LEU A 49 9.15 2.72 -10.12
CA LEU A 49 9.03 2.28 -8.72
C LEU A 49 9.07 0.76 -8.62
N GLN A 50 9.70 0.21 -7.59
CA GLN A 50 9.78 -1.24 -7.38
C GLN A 50 9.31 -1.64 -5.97
N PHE A 51 8.48 -2.66 -5.90
CA PHE A 51 8.07 -3.25 -4.62
C PHE A 51 9.28 -3.85 -3.88
N GLY A 52 9.39 -3.62 -2.57
CA GLY A 52 10.52 -4.08 -1.74
C GLY A 52 11.77 -3.19 -1.78
N ARG A 53 11.83 -2.23 -2.73
CA ARG A 53 12.88 -1.20 -2.80
C ARG A 53 12.33 0.19 -2.52
N ASP A 54 11.29 0.60 -3.25
CA ASP A 54 10.66 1.91 -3.14
C ASP A 54 9.43 1.91 -2.23
N VAL A 55 8.87 0.72 -1.97
CA VAL A 55 7.63 0.52 -1.22
C VAL A 55 7.76 -0.71 -0.32
N PRO A 56 7.35 -0.65 0.97
CA PRO A 56 6.76 0.50 1.67
C PRO A 56 7.77 1.63 1.91
N GLN A 57 7.28 2.86 1.95
CA GLN A 57 8.10 4.04 2.29
C GLN A 57 8.44 4.09 3.79
N GLN A 58 9.53 4.77 4.17
CA GLN A 58 9.94 4.90 5.58
C GLN A 58 8.89 5.55 6.50
N GLY A 59 7.96 6.34 5.95
CA GLY A 59 6.83 6.94 6.68
C GLY A 59 5.55 6.10 6.70
N ALA A 60 5.61 4.83 6.30
CA ALA A 60 4.43 3.97 6.25
C ALA A 60 3.83 3.76 7.65
N LYS A 61 2.50 3.86 7.76
CA LYS A 61 1.79 3.56 9.01
C LYS A 61 1.71 2.06 9.20
N VAL A 62 2.27 1.54 10.28
CA VAL A 62 2.06 0.14 10.70
C VAL A 62 0.66 0.02 11.28
N LEU A 63 -0.18 -0.79 10.63
CA LEU A 63 -1.55 -1.06 11.02
C LEU A 63 -1.98 -2.41 10.44
N ASP A 64 -2.35 -3.36 11.29
CA ASP A 64 -2.76 -4.68 10.81
C ASP A 64 -4.16 -4.62 10.19
N PHE A 65 -4.25 -4.90 8.90
CA PHE A 65 -5.50 -4.94 8.14
C PHE A 65 -5.84 -6.37 7.68
N ARG A 66 -5.10 -7.37 8.15
CA ARG A 66 -5.27 -8.77 7.75
C ARG A 66 -6.20 -9.47 8.72
N ASN A 67 -6.89 -10.51 8.22
CA ASN A 67 -7.65 -11.46 9.03
C ASN A 67 -8.57 -10.80 10.07
N THR A 68 -9.08 -9.61 9.75
CA THR A 68 -10.01 -8.88 10.61
C THR A 68 -11.34 -9.62 10.64
N LEU A 69 -12.03 -9.61 11.80
CA LEU A 69 -13.30 -10.33 11.98
C LEU A 69 -14.39 -9.85 10.99
N ASN A 70 -14.27 -8.61 10.52
CA ASN A 70 -15.11 -8.02 9.48
C ASN A 70 -14.23 -7.43 8.38
N ALA A 71 -14.80 -7.13 7.22
CA ALA A 71 -14.06 -6.48 6.13
C ALA A 71 -13.46 -5.14 6.57
N ALA A 72 -12.14 -5.00 6.43
CA ALA A 72 -11.46 -3.72 6.62
C ALA A 72 -11.86 -2.73 5.52
N GLN A 73 -11.96 -1.45 5.88
CA GLN A 73 -12.37 -0.37 4.99
C GLN A 73 -11.24 0.63 4.87
N LEU A 74 -10.83 0.93 3.63
CA LEU A 74 -9.91 2.02 3.31
C LEU A 74 -10.71 3.17 2.71
N ARG A 75 -10.51 4.38 3.24
CA ARG A 75 -11.05 5.62 2.69
C ARG A 75 -9.89 6.49 2.24
N ILE A 76 -9.88 6.86 0.98
CA ILE A 76 -8.94 7.84 0.41
C ILE A 76 -9.77 9.06 0.01
N ARG A 77 -9.40 10.23 0.50
CA ARG A 77 -10.02 11.50 0.12
C ARG A 77 -8.98 12.38 -0.55
N VAL A 78 -9.35 12.88 -1.72
CA VAL A 78 -8.54 13.81 -2.52
C VAL A 78 -9.22 15.17 -2.48
N GLN A 79 -8.47 16.18 -2.08
CA GLN A 79 -8.85 17.58 -2.03
C GLN A 79 -7.87 18.39 -2.87
N PRO A 80 -8.19 19.64 -3.25
CA PRO A 80 -7.28 20.46 -4.05
C PRO A 80 -5.89 20.65 -3.43
N THR A 81 -5.82 20.66 -2.09
CA THR A 81 -4.58 20.93 -1.34
C THR A 81 -4.10 19.73 -0.52
N SER A 82 -4.86 18.62 -0.47
CA SER A 82 -4.44 17.48 0.34
C SER A 82 -4.95 16.13 -0.15
N ILE A 83 -4.20 15.09 0.20
CA ILE A 83 -4.60 13.69 0.01
C ILE A 83 -4.49 13.01 1.37
N GLU A 84 -5.61 12.48 1.86
CA GLU A 84 -5.68 11.80 3.16
C GLU A 84 -6.21 10.38 3.00
N ALA A 85 -5.62 9.45 3.74
CA ALA A 85 -6.11 8.07 3.81
C ALA A 85 -6.38 7.66 5.25
N HIS A 86 -7.49 6.93 5.42
CA HIS A 86 -7.90 6.38 6.70
C HIS A 86 -8.26 4.90 6.55
N LEU A 87 -7.90 4.08 7.52
CA LEU A 87 -8.29 2.68 7.58
C LEU A 87 -9.11 2.39 8.83
N LYS A 88 -10.16 1.60 8.66
CA LYS A 88 -11.01 1.08 9.71
C LYS A 88 -11.07 -0.44 9.63
N GLN A 89 -10.63 -1.14 10.67
CA GLN A 89 -10.50 -2.61 10.67
C GLN A 89 -11.84 -3.35 10.73
N SER A 90 -12.90 -2.70 11.20
CA SER A 90 -14.27 -3.23 11.19
C SER A 90 -15.30 -2.10 11.22
N PRO A 91 -16.55 -2.32 10.79
CA PRO A 91 -17.59 -1.28 10.75
C PRO A 91 -17.90 -0.59 12.08
N SER A 92 -17.59 -1.22 13.23
CA SER A 92 -17.82 -0.66 14.56
C SER A 92 -16.62 0.11 15.14
N LEU A 93 -15.43 0.01 14.53
CA LEU A 93 -14.22 0.67 15.04
C LEU A 93 -14.05 2.10 14.51
N SER A 94 -13.12 2.85 15.09
CA SER A 94 -12.77 4.20 14.62
C SER A 94 -11.95 4.16 13.33
N TRP A 95 -12.01 5.25 12.57
CA TRP A 95 -11.09 5.51 11.47
C TRP A 95 -9.71 5.86 12.01
N ASN A 96 -8.68 5.14 11.57
CA ASN A 96 -7.29 5.44 11.88
C ASN A 96 -6.68 6.19 10.70
N GLU A 97 -6.07 7.34 10.95
CA GLU A 97 -5.31 8.06 9.93
C GLU A 97 -4.08 7.22 9.52
N CYS A 98 -3.93 7.01 8.22
CA CYS A 98 -2.79 6.33 7.62
C CYS A 98 -1.74 7.34 7.16
N PHE A 99 -2.18 8.38 6.44
CA PHE A 99 -1.33 9.48 6.00
C PHE A 99 -2.18 10.72 5.66
N HIS A 100 -1.52 11.87 5.70
CA HIS A 100 -2.01 13.16 5.22
C HIS A 100 -0.88 13.83 4.43
N ILE A 101 -1.09 14.02 3.13
CA ILE A 101 -0.09 14.60 2.21
C ILE A 101 -0.56 15.98 1.78
N ASP A 102 0.29 16.99 1.95
CA ASP A 102 0.10 18.30 1.33
C ASP A 102 0.33 18.18 -0.18
N ALA A 103 -0.68 18.56 -0.95
CA ALA A 103 -0.69 18.51 -2.41
C ALA A 103 -0.72 19.90 -3.05
N THR A 104 -0.48 20.96 -2.27
CA THR A 104 -0.53 22.35 -2.74
C THR A 104 0.43 22.60 -3.90
N ASP A 105 1.68 22.11 -3.79
CA ASP A 105 2.71 22.30 -4.82
C ASP A 105 2.65 21.27 -5.95
N ASN A 106 1.95 20.15 -5.74
CA ASN A 106 1.85 19.04 -6.68
C ASN A 106 0.42 18.48 -6.74
N PRO A 107 -0.54 19.26 -7.27
CA PRO A 107 -1.93 18.86 -7.30
C PRO A 107 -2.18 17.67 -8.23
N THR A 108 -3.19 16.87 -7.88
CA THR A 108 -3.62 15.75 -8.72
C THR A 108 -4.19 16.25 -10.04
N LYS A 109 -3.74 15.68 -11.16
CA LYS A 109 -4.23 16.03 -12.50
C LYS A 109 -5.61 15.40 -12.77
N PRO A 110 -6.53 16.12 -13.45
CA PRO A 110 -7.79 15.55 -13.87
C PRO A 110 -7.60 14.48 -14.96
N GLY A 111 -8.61 13.62 -15.15
CA GLY A 111 -8.60 12.58 -16.19
C GLY A 111 -7.83 11.30 -15.84
N GLY A 112 -7.45 11.13 -14.57
CA GLY A 112 -6.86 9.88 -14.09
C GLY A 112 -7.86 8.73 -13.94
N PHE A 113 -7.33 7.52 -13.75
CA PHE A 113 -8.11 6.31 -13.51
C PHE A 113 -7.96 5.83 -12.07
N ILE A 114 -9.01 5.22 -11.52
CA ILE A 114 -8.94 4.48 -10.27
C ILE A 114 -8.67 3.03 -10.61
N GLY A 115 -7.55 2.49 -10.12
CA GLY A 115 -7.14 1.11 -10.30
C GLY A 115 -6.85 0.44 -8.97
N LEU A 116 -7.18 -0.85 -8.89
CA LEU A 116 -6.84 -1.71 -7.77
C LEU A 116 -6.06 -2.91 -8.33
N SER A 117 -4.90 -3.18 -7.76
CA SER A 117 -4.13 -4.39 -8.07
C SER A 117 -3.74 -5.09 -6.78
N ALA A 118 -3.57 -6.39 -6.87
CA ALA A 118 -3.03 -7.20 -5.82
C ALA A 118 -2.10 -8.23 -6.43
N TRP A 119 -1.10 -8.65 -5.66
CA TRP A 119 -0.21 -9.72 -6.04
C TRP A 119 0.00 -10.65 -4.85
N SER A 120 -0.06 -11.95 -5.13
CA SER A 120 0.38 -12.99 -4.22
C SER A 120 1.64 -13.64 -4.78
N GLY A 121 2.66 -13.74 -3.93
CA GLY A 121 3.89 -14.50 -4.21
C GLY A 121 3.91 -15.81 -3.43
N THR A 122 5.01 -16.55 -3.57
CA THR A 122 5.31 -17.67 -2.67
C THR A 122 5.50 -17.12 -1.26
N ALA A 123 4.75 -17.65 -0.29
CA ALA A 123 4.99 -17.34 1.11
C ALA A 123 6.42 -17.78 1.47
N GLU A 124 7.24 -16.86 1.97
CA GLU A 124 8.52 -17.22 2.57
C GLU A 124 8.20 -18.11 3.77
N SER A 125 8.59 -19.40 3.74
CA SER A 125 8.44 -20.31 4.87
C SER A 125 9.40 -19.87 5.98
N GLY A 126 8.97 -18.90 6.77
CA GLY A 126 9.84 -18.20 7.70
C GLY A 126 9.10 -17.55 8.86
N ALA A 127 8.09 -18.24 9.40
CA ALA A 127 7.62 -18.13 10.78
C ALA A 127 6.43 -19.09 10.97
N SER A 128 6.69 -20.40 10.98
CA SER A 128 5.76 -21.41 11.51
C SER A 128 5.69 -21.38 13.04
N SER A 129 6.14 -20.31 13.69
CA SER A 129 6.17 -20.18 15.15
C SER A 129 4.86 -19.68 15.76
N ASP A 130 3.95 -19.07 14.99
CA ASP A 130 2.66 -18.57 15.51
C ASP A 130 1.55 -19.64 15.58
N LEU A 131 1.80 -20.85 15.06
CA LEU A 131 0.83 -21.96 15.11
C LEU A 131 0.92 -22.82 16.39
N LEU A 132 1.86 -22.54 17.30
CA LEU A 132 2.05 -23.31 18.54
C LEU A 132 1.70 -22.54 19.83
N ALA A 133 1.17 -21.33 19.75
CA ALA A 133 0.76 -20.56 20.94
C ALA A 133 -0.75 -20.67 21.28
N ALA A 134 -1.49 -21.56 20.62
CA ALA A 134 -2.92 -21.72 20.85
C ALA A 134 -3.35 -23.20 20.85
N VAL A 135 -2.75 -24.03 21.71
CA VAL A 135 -3.40 -25.17 22.39
C VAL A 135 -2.71 -25.40 23.72
#